data_AF-A0A536PQ11-F1
#
_entry.id   AF-A0A536PQ11-F1
#
_cell.length_a   1.000
_cell.length_b   1.000
_cell.length_c   1.000
_cell.angle_alpha   90.00
_cell.angle_beta   90.00
_cell.angle_gamma   90.00
#
_symmetry.space_group_name_H-M   'P 1'
#
loop_
_entity.id
_entity.type
_entity.pdbx_description
1 polymer ?
#
loop_
_entity_poly.entity_id
_entity_poly.type
_entity_poly.pdbx_seq_one_letter_code
_entity_poly.pdbx_strand_id
1 'polypeptide(L)' 'MPVTAVLSKKFYEKFGEDVTNELVNWFNAVDATYRADLRELNELNFARFDAKLEQRLAQSDAKWEARWHQLDARLAELKS' A
#
# COMPACT_ATOMS: atom_id res chain seq x y z
N MET A 1 -9.58 -2.07 18.47
CA MET A 1 -9.40 -2.32 19.91
C MET A 1 -9.19 -0.97 20.57
N PRO A 2 -10.18 -0.36 21.23
CA PRO A 2 -9.98 0.95 21.85
C PRO A 2 -9.01 0.78 23.02
N VAL A 3 -8.18 1.81 23.24
CA VAL A 3 -7.19 1.84 24.32
C VAL A 3 -7.86 1.47 25.64
N THR A 4 -7.27 0.50 26.31
CA THR A 4 -7.83 -0.32 27.38
C THR A 4 -8.45 0.51 28.52
N ALA A 5 -9.66 0.12 28.93
CA ALA A 5 -10.50 0.73 29.98
C ALA A 5 -9.83 0.92 31.37
N VAL A 6 -8.59 0.43 31.55
CA VAL A 6 -7.82 0.53 32.79
C VAL A 6 -7.00 1.83 32.84
N LEU A 7 -6.51 2.32 31.70
CA LEU A 7 -5.71 3.55 31.66
C LEU A 7 -6.58 4.79 31.91
N SER A 8 -7.83 4.77 31.43
CA SER A 8 -8.76 5.89 31.51
C SER A 8 -9.18 6.22 32.95
N LYS A 9 -9.49 5.22 33.79
CA LYS A 9 -9.99 5.46 35.16
C LYS A 9 -9.01 6.24 36.04
N LYS A 10 -7.73 5.85 36.04
CA LYS A 10 -6.69 6.57 36.79
C LYS A 10 -6.40 7.97 36.23
N PHE A 11 -6.64 8.16 34.94
CA PHE A 11 -6.50 9.45 34.28
C PHE A 11 -7.60 10.41 34.71
N TYR A 12 -8.86 9.96 34.69
CA TYR A 12 -10.01 10.72 35.19
C TYR A 12 -9.84 11.14 36.65
N GLU A 13 -9.42 10.22 37.52
CA GLU A 13 -9.20 10.52 38.96
C GLU A 13 -8.09 11.56 39.21
N LYS A 14 -7.10 11.67 38.31
CA LYS A 14 -5.93 12.54 38.46
C LYS A 14 -6.06 13.89 37.75
N PHE A 15 -6.69 13.90 36.57
CA PHE A 15 -6.70 15.05 35.67
C PHE A 15 -8.10 15.64 35.44
N GLY A 16 -9.15 14.98 35.95
CA GLY A 16 -10.53 15.41 35.77
C GLY A 16 -11.11 14.98 34.42
N GLU A 17 -12.42 15.20 34.28
CA GLU A 17 -13.21 14.77 33.13
C GLU A 17 -12.84 15.53 31.85
N ASP A 18 -12.73 16.86 31.93
CA ASP A 18 -12.47 17.70 30.76
C ASP A 18 -11.13 17.37 30.09
N VAL A 19 -10.05 17.29 30.87
CA VAL A 19 -8.70 17.01 30.36
C VAL A 19 -8.63 15.60 29.75
N THR A 20 -9.30 14.62 30.38
CA THR A 20 -9.30 13.25 29.88
C THR A 20 -10.09 13.12 28.58
N ASN A 21 -11.24 13.80 28.48
CA ASN A 21 -12.05 13.85 27.26
C ASN A 21 -11.28 14.50 26.10
N GLU A 22 -10.58 15.61 26.35
CA GLU A 22 -9.77 16.28 25.33
C GLU A 22 -8.65 15.39 24.81
N LEU A 23 -7.92 14.70 25.71
CA LEU A 23 -6.85 13.78 25.34
C LEU A 23 -7.36 12.57 24.53
N VAL A 24 -8.51 12.01 24.90
CA VAL A 24 -9.12 10.90 24.15
C VAL A 24 -9.54 11.37 22.76
N ASN A 25 -10.16 12.55 22.65
CA ASN A 25 -10.55 13.12 21.37
C ASN A 25 -9.33 13.39 20.48
N TRP A 26 -8.26 13.95 21.04
CA TRP A 26 -7.00 14.14 20.34
C TRP A 26 -6.39 12.82 19.87
N PHE A 27 -6.34 11.80 20.73
CA PHE A 27 -5.79 10.50 20.36
C PHE A 27 -6.59 9.83 19.24
N ASN A 28 -7.92 9.91 19.29
CA ASN A 28 -8.78 9.41 18.23
C ASN A 28 -8.58 10.16 16.91
N ALA A 29 -8.40 11.49 16.96
CA ALA A 29 -8.11 12.29 15.79
C ALA A 29 -6.75 11.94 15.18
N VAL A 30 -5.73 11.72 16.01
CA VAL A 30 -4.40 11.29 15.57
C VAL A 30 -4.44 9.88 14.96
N ASP A 31 -5.13 8.91 15.60
CA ASP A 31 -5.28 7.55 15.05
C ASP A 31 -6.02 7.57 13.71
N ALA A 32 -7.10 8.36 13.60
CA ALA A 32 -7.86 8.50 12.36
C ALA A 32 -7.00 9.10 11.23
N THR A 33 -6.26 10.18 11.53
CA THR A 33 -5.37 10.84 10.57
C THR A 33 -4.26 9.89 10.13
N TYR A 34 -3.58 9.25 11.08
CA TYR A 34 -2.48 8.34 10.78
C TYR A 34 -2.92 7.13 9.95
N ARG A 35 -4.11 6.58 10.23
CA ARG A 35 -4.68 5.50 9.41
C ARG A 35 -5.05 5.96 8.00
N ALA A 36 -5.56 7.18 7.85
CA ALA A 36 -5.85 7.75 6.55
C ALA A 36 -4.56 7.95 5.75
N ASP A 37 -3.54 8.56 6.34
CA ASP A 37 -2.23 8.78 5.70
C ASP A 37 -1.57 7.46 5.29
N LEU A 38 -1.59 6.45 6.17
CA LEU A 38 -1.06 5.13 5.85
C LEU A 38 -1.81 4.48 4.69
N ARG A 39 -3.14 4.62 4.65
CA ARG A 39 -3.96 4.10 3.56
C ARG A 39 -3.62 4.79 2.25
N GLU A 40 -3.52 6.12 2.24
CA GLU A 40 -3.17 6.90 1.05
C GLU A 40 -1.78 6.53 0.52
N LEU A 41 -0.78 6.47 1.40
CA LEU A 41 0.57 6.04 1.03
C LEU A 41 0.59 4.63 0.46
N ASN A 42 -0.21 3.72 1.03
CA ASN A 42 -0.30 2.35 0.57
C ASN A 42 -0.96 2.26 -0.81
N GLU A 43 -2.08 2.94 -1.02
CA GLU A 43 -2.78 3.02 -2.32
C GLU A 43 -1.85 3.60 -3.40
N LEU A 44 -1.13 4.68 -3.11
CA LEU A 44 -0.17 5.29 -4.03
C LEU A 44 1.03 4.37 -4.33
N ASN A 45 1.51 3.62 -3.34
CA ASN A 45 2.59 2.66 -3.55
C ASN A 45 2.14 1.45 -4.37
N PHE A 46 0.93 0.93 -4.13
CA PHE A 46 0.36 -0.15 -4.93
C PHE A 46 0.14 0.28 -6.38
N ALA A 47 -0.44 1.46 -6.62
CA ALA A 47 -0.61 1.98 -7.97
C ALA A 47 0.73 2.10 -8.73
N ARG A 48 1.79 2.57 -8.05
CA ARG A 48 3.15 2.63 -8.62
C ARG A 48 3.75 1.24 -8.86
N PHE A 49 3.47 0.28 -7.99
CA PHE A 49 3.93 -1.10 -8.14
C PHE A 49 3.26 -1.76 -9.34
N ASP A 50 1.93 -1.65 -9.45
CA ASP A 50 1.15 -2.21 -10.55
C ASP A 50 1.60 -1.64 -11.89
N ALA A 51 1.75 -0.32 -12.00
CA ALA A 51 2.25 0.31 -13.23
C ALA A 51 3.65 -0.20 -13.64
N LYS A 52 4.56 -0.39 -12.67
CA LYS A 52 5.89 -0.96 -12.93
C LYS A 52 5.82 -2.43 -13.32
N LEU A 53 4.90 -3.19 -12.73
CA LEU A 53 4.72 -4.60 -13.03
C LEU A 53 4.17 -4.76 -14.45
N GLU A 54 3.13 -4.02 -14.82
CA GLU A 54 2.57 -3.96 -16.16
C GLU A 54 3.64 -3.60 -17.20
N GLN A 55 4.44 -2.56 -16.93
CA GLN A 55 5.54 -2.17 -17.81
C GLN A 55 6.54 -3.33 -18.02
N ARG A 56 6.92 -4.05 -16.95
CA ARG A 56 7.86 -5.17 -17.04
C ARG A 56 7.27 -6.37 -17.78
N LEU A 57 5.98 -6.64 -17.59
CA LEU A 57 5.27 -7.70 -18.32
C LEU A 57 5.22 -7.38 -19.81
N ALA A 58 4.81 -6.16 -20.19
CA ALA A 58 4.79 -5.73 -21.59
C ALA A 58 6.19 -5.83 -22.25
N GLN A 59 7.25 -5.45 -21.53
CA GLN A 59 8.63 -5.61 -22.01
C GLN A 59 9.03 -7.08 -22.15
N SER A 60 8.57 -7.96 -21.27
CA SER A 60 8.82 -9.39 -21.35
C SER A 60 8.09 -10.00 -22.55
N ASP A 61 6.83 -9.66 -22.75
CA ASP A 61 6.01 -10.14 -23.87
C ASP A 61 6.62 -9.75 -25.20
N ALA A 62 7.01 -8.47 -25.36
CA ALA A 62 7.67 -8.00 -26.58
C ALA A 62 9.00 -8.73 -26.85
N LYS A 63 9.77 -9.06 -25.81
CA LYS A 63 11.02 -9.84 -25.96
C LYS A 63 10.73 -11.27 -26.39
N TRP A 64 9.68 -11.89 -25.86
CA TRP A 64 9.28 -13.24 -26.25
C TRP A 64 8.78 -13.29 -27.69
N GLU A 65 7.94 -12.35 -28.08
CA GLU A 65 7.45 -12.22 -29.46
C GLU A 65 8.60 -12.03 -30.44
N ALA A 66 9.56 -11.15 -30.14
CA ALA A 66 10.76 -10.97 -30.95
C ALA A 66 11.60 -12.26 -31.09
N ARG A 67 11.75 -13.03 -30.00
CA ARG A 67 12.46 -14.32 -30.03
C ARG A 67 11.72 -15.35 -30.87
N TRP A 68 10.40 -15.40 -30.81
CA TRP A 68 9.61 -16.30 -31.64
C TRP A 68 9.73 -15.98 -33.11
N HIS A 69 9.59 -14.71 -33.50
CA HIS A 69 9.81 -14.30 -34.88
C HIS A 69 11.21 -14.61 -35.39
N GLN A 70 12.23 -14.45 -34.54
CA GLN A 70 13.60 -14.84 -34.89
C GLN A 70 13.74 -16.35 -35.10
N LEU A 71 13.08 -17.18 -34.29
CA LEU A 71 13.06 -18.63 -34.45
C LEU A 71 12.33 -19.03 -35.74
N ASP A 72 11.17 -18.45 -36.02
CA ASP A 72 10.41 -18.72 -37.25
C ASP A 72 11.22 -18.38 -38.50
N ALA A 73 11.91 -17.24 -38.50
CA ALA A 73 12.79 -16.83 -39.59
C ALA A 73 13.92 -17.86 -39.81
N ARG A 74 14.59 -18.29 -38.74
CA ARG A 74 15.66 -19.32 -38.82
C ARG A 74 15.13 -20.67 -39.32
N LEU A 75 13.93 -21.07 -38.89
CA LEU A 75 13.31 -22.31 -39.36
C LEU A 75 12.92 -22.23 -40.83
N ALA A 76 12.51 -21.06 -41.32
CA ALA A 76 12.25 -20.84 -42.74
C ALA A 76 13.54 -20.92 -43.57
N GLU A 77 14.62 -20.28 -43.11
CA GLU A 77 15.94 -20.35 -43.75
C GLU A 77 16.47 -21.80 -43.85
N LEU A 78 16.32 -22.61 -42.79
CA LEU A 78 16.76 -24.01 -42.81
C LEU A 78 15.96 -24.90 -43.74
N LYS A 79 14.74 -24.49 -44.12
CA LYS A 79 13.84 -25.27 -44.99
C LYS A 79 13.92 -24.87 -46.46
N SER A 80 14.65 -23.79 -46.81
CA SER A 80 14.87 -23.35 -48.20
C SER A 80 16.11 -23.99 -48.78
#